data_AF-A0A5C9E6T5-F1
#
_entry.id   AF-A0A5C9E6T5-F1
#
_cell.length_a   1.000
_cell.length_b   1.000
_cell.length_c   1.000
_cell.angle_alpha   90.00
_cell.angle_beta   90.00
_cell.angle_gamma   90.00
#
_symmetry.space_group_name_H-M   'P 1'
#
loop_
_entity.id
_entity.type
_entity.pdbx_description
1 polymer ?
#
loop_
_entity_poly.entity_id
_entity_poly.type
_entity_poly.pdbx_seq_one_letter_code
_entity_poly.pdbx_strand_id
1 'polypeptide(L)'
;MLGIKTRPRPNSIFYLKKSKRVSVSWIWAVHGPRAVRLGIIAPPNDVRKRAIIKELLLSRSDDVSHELDRLSEEGFYVEQWWIEE
;
A
#
# COMPACT_ATOMS: atom_id res chain seq x y z
N MET A 1 -18.68 7.29 -7.93
CA MET A 1 -17.42 6.58 -8.24
C MET A 1 -16.40 6.89 -7.15
N LEU A 2 -16.13 5.94 -6.25
CA LEU A 2 -15.09 6.04 -5.22
C LEU A 2 -13.73 5.73 -5.87
N GLY A 3 -13.06 6.74 -6.40
CA GLY A 3 -11.71 6.62 -6.95
C GLY A 3 -10.63 6.87 -5.90
N ILE A 4 -9.63 6.01 -5.80
CA ILE A 4 -8.43 6.26 -5.00
C ILE A 4 -7.52 7.21 -5.80
N LYS A 5 -7.28 8.41 -5.27
CA LYS A 5 -6.35 9.38 -5.89
C LYS A 5 -4.91 8.98 -5.54
N THR A 6 -4.19 8.44 -6.51
CA THR A 6 -2.77 8.11 -6.37
C THR A 6 -1.91 9.16 -7.06
N ARG A 7 -0.76 9.53 -6.48
CA ARG A 7 0.22 10.40 -7.14
C ARG A 7 1.44 9.56 -7.54
N PRO A 8 1.64 9.28 -8.85
CA PRO A 8 2.85 8.60 -9.28
C PRO A 8 4.03 9.54 -9.07
N ARG A 9 5.08 9.05 -8.40
CA ARG A 9 6.38 9.73 -8.33
C ARG A 9 7.43 8.86 -8.99
N PRO A 10 8.27 9.41 -9.89
CA PRO A 10 9.40 8.68 -10.42
C PRO A 10 10.36 8.40 -9.26
N ASN A 11 10.67 7.13 -9.04
CA ASN A 11 11.56 6.67 -7.97
C ASN A 11 13.01 6.62 -8.46
N SER A 12 13.21 6.15 -9.69
CA SER A 12 14.53 6.14 -10.31
C SER A 12 14.43 6.33 -11.81
N ILE A 13 15.37 7.08 -12.38
CA ILE A 13 15.50 7.28 -13.82
C ILE A 13 16.90 6.80 -14.20
N PHE A 14 16.98 5.78 -15.05
CA PHE A 14 18.23 5.22 -15.53
C PHE A 14 18.34 5.37 -17.04
N TYR A 15 19.47 5.92 -17.51
CA TYR A 15 19.79 5.97 -18.93
C TYR A 15 20.79 4.88 -19.32
N LEU A 16 20.35 3.96 -20.17
CA LEU A 16 21.15 2.87 -20.69
C LEU A 16 21.89 3.31 -21.96
N LYS A 17 23.16 3.74 -21.79
CA LYS A 17 23.99 4.30 -22.87
C LYS A 17 24.14 3.37 -24.09
N LYS A 18 24.30 2.06 -23.89
CA LYS A 18 24.49 1.07 -24.97
C LYS A 18 23.26 0.92 -25.86
N SER A 19 22.06 0.93 -25.28
CA SER A 19 20.81 0.74 -26.00
C SER A 19 20.07 2.05 -26.29
N LYS A 20 20.61 3.19 -25.85
CA LYS A 20 19.95 4.52 -25.92
C LYS A 20 18.53 4.54 -25.32
N ARG A 21 18.29 3.72 -24.28
CA ARG A 21 16.98 3.61 -23.63
C ARG A 21 16.96 4.38 -22.31
N VAL A 22 15.82 4.96 -21.98
CA VAL A 22 15.53 5.52 -20.65
C VAL A 22 14.58 4.56 -19.94
N SER A 23 14.94 4.12 -18.74
CA SER A 23 14.09 3.34 -17.86
C SER A 23 13.66 4.21 -16.68
N VAL A 24 12.35 4.26 -16.41
CA VAL A 24 11.78 5.00 -15.28
C VAL A 24 11.05 3.99 -14.39
N SER A 25 11.44 3.91 -13.13
CA SER A 25 10.66 3.20 -12.12
C SER A 25 9.71 4.20 -11.44
N TRP A 26 8.45 3.81 -11.27
CA TRP A 26 7.44 4.63 -10.63
C TRP A 26 7.10 4.02 -9.26
N ILE A 27 7.03 4.86 -8.23
CA ILE A 27 6.40 4.49 -6.96
C ILE A 27 5.04 5.17 -6.90
N TRP A 28 4.01 4.37 -6.68
CA TRP A 28 2.69 4.84 -6.32
C TRP A 28 2.64 4.97 -4.80
N ALA A 29 2.84 6.19 -4.29
CA ALA A 29 2.70 6.46 -2.87
C ALA A 29 1.26 6.89 -2.59
N VAL A 30 0.55 6.12 -1.76
CA VAL A 30 -0.70 6.57 -1.14
C VAL A 30 -0.31 7.40 0.07
N HIS A 31 -0.53 8.71 -0.01
CA HIS A 31 -0.29 9.63 1.10
C HIS A 31 -1.59 9.87 1.88
N GLY A 32 -1.50 9.91 3.20
CA GLY A 32 -2.61 10.27 4.09
C GLY A 32 -3.30 9.08 4.79
N PRO A 33 -4.45 9.30 5.44
CA PRO A 33 -5.13 8.32 6.31
C PRO A 33 -5.55 7.02 5.59
N ARG A 34 -5.49 6.99 4.25
CA ARG A 34 -5.84 5.81 3.42
C ARG A 34 -4.75 4.77 3.27
N ALA A 35 -3.53 5.03 3.79
CA ALA A 35 -2.45 4.06 3.73
C ALA A 35 -2.76 2.79 4.54
N VAL A 36 -3.39 2.94 5.71
CA VAL A 36 -3.84 1.84 6.57
C VAL A 36 -4.86 0.97 5.84
N ARG A 37 -5.92 1.60 5.31
CA ARG A 37 -6.95 0.91 4.51
C ARG A 37 -6.37 0.12 3.33
N LEU A 38 -5.40 0.66 2.61
CA LEU A 38 -4.76 -0.06 1.51
C LEU A 38 -3.94 -1.26 2.00
N GLY A 39 -3.20 -1.09 3.11
CA GLY A 39 -2.44 -2.17 3.73
C GLY A 39 -3.34 -3.32 4.21
N ILE A 40 -4.56 -3.00 4.67
CA ILE A 40 -5.59 -3.97 5.05
C ILE A 40 -6.07 -4.76 3.81
N ILE A 41 -6.52 -4.06 2.75
CA ILE A 41 -7.18 -4.69 1.59
C ILE A 41 -6.22 -5.45 0.68
N ALA A 42 -4.99 -4.96 0.52
CA ALA A 42 -4.07 -5.44 -0.51
C ALA A 42 -2.67 -5.68 0.07
N PRO A 43 -2.42 -6.84 0.70
CA PRO A 43 -1.08 -7.22 1.12
C PRO A 43 -0.10 -7.19 -0.07
N PRO A 44 1.08 -6.58 0.08
CA PRO A 44 2.08 -6.59 -0.97
C PRO A 44 2.73 -7.98 -1.07
N ASN A 45 2.98 -8.43 -2.31
CA ASN A 45 3.66 -9.70 -2.57
C ASN A 45 5.16 -9.69 -2.20
N ASP A 46 5.77 -8.51 -2.13
CA ASP A 46 7.19 -8.35 -1.78
C ASP A 46 7.37 -8.48 -0.26
N VAL A 47 8.22 -9.43 0.17
CA VAL A 47 8.44 -9.77 1.58
C VAL A 47 8.86 -8.56 2.42
N ARG A 48 9.75 -7.70 1.91
CA ARG A 48 10.22 -6.52 2.65
C ARG A 48 9.11 -5.49 2.80
N LYS A 49 8.36 -5.23 1.74
CA LYS A 49 7.20 -4.32 1.79
C LYS A 49 6.10 -4.86 2.71
N ARG A 50 5.89 -6.18 2.71
CA ARG A 50 4.92 -6.85 3.58
C ARG A 50 5.29 -6.66 5.06
N ALA A 51 6.57 -6.79 5.41
CA ALA A 51 7.05 -6.52 6.77
C ALA A 51 6.82 -5.05 7.18
N ILE A 52 7.14 -4.09 6.31
CA ILE A 52 6.93 -2.65 6.58
C ILE A 52 5.44 -2.33 6.78
N ILE A 53 4.57 -2.89 5.94
CA ILE A 53 3.12 -2.68 6.08
C ILE A 53 2.58 -3.38 7.34
N LYS A 54 3.05 -4.59 7.67
CA LYS A 54 2.71 -5.27 8.93
C LYS A 54 3.04 -4.38 10.13
N GLU A 55 4.25 -3.83 10.19
CA GLU A 55 4.67 -2.89 11.25
C GLU A 55 3.80 -1.62 11.28
N LEU A 56 3.46 -1.05 10.12
CA LEU A 56 2.56 0.10 10.03
C LEU A 56 1.17 -0.20 10.59
N LEU A 57 0.60 -1.37 10.27
CA LEU A 57 -0.73 -1.76 10.73
C LEU A 57 -0.72 -2.03 12.25
N LEU A 58 0.31 -2.73 12.74
CA LEU A 58 0.47 -3.02 14.18
C LEU A 58 0.72 -1.75 15.01
N SER A 59 1.44 -0.76 14.48
CA SER A 59 1.71 0.51 15.18
C SER A 59 0.52 1.50 15.18
N ARG A 60 -0.56 1.19 14.45
CA ARG A 60 -1.74 2.06 14.31
C ARG A 60 -3.04 1.28 14.50
N SER A 61 -3.12 0.51 15.59
CA SER A 61 -4.26 -0.37 15.89
C SER A 61 -5.62 0.33 15.85
N ASP A 62 -5.70 1.55 16.35
CA ASP A 62 -6.96 2.31 16.42
C ASP A 62 -7.45 2.70 15.02
N ASP A 63 -6.53 3.17 14.17
CA ASP A 63 -6.81 3.47 12.75
C ASP A 63 -7.23 2.19 12.01
N VAL A 64 -6.60 1.05 12.31
CA VAL A 64 -6.92 -0.26 11.71
C VAL A 64 -8.33 -0.68 12.08
N SER A 65 -8.70 -0.62 13.36
CA SER A 65 -10.04 -0.99 13.83
C SER A 65 -11.11 -0.15 13.13
N HIS A 66 -10.93 1.16 13.10
CA HIS A 66 -11.89 2.06 12.47
C HIS A 66 -12.03 1.83 10.96
N GLU A 67 -10.94 1.50 10.26
CA GLU A 67 -11.02 1.16 8.83
C GLU A 67 -11.59 -0.25 8.58
N LEU A 68 -11.41 -1.21 9.50
CA LEU A 68 -12.08 -2.51 9.45
C LEU A 68 -13.59 -2.38 9.63
N ASP A 69 -14.04 -1.57 10.60
CA ASP A 69 -15.46 -1.29 10.82
C ASP A 69 -16.09 -0.67 9.57
N ARG A 70 -15.43 0.35 8.99
CA ARG A 70 -15.85 0.96 7.71
C ARG A 70 -15.91 -0.04 6.57
N LEU A 71 -14.91 -0.91 6.44
CA LEU A 71 -14.89 -1.92 5.39
C LEU A 71 -16.05 -2.91 5.56
N SER A 72 -16.35 -3.30 6.80
CA SER A 72 -17.50 -4.15 7.13
C SER A 72 -18.83 -3.45 6.80
N GLU A 73 -18.98 -2.17 7.13
CA GLU A 73 -20.16 -1.35 6.75
C GLU A 73 -20.33 -1.24 5.24
N GLU A 74 -19.22 -1.19 4.49
CA GLU A 74 -19.19 -1.21 3.03
C GLU A 74 -19.40 -2.62 2.43
N GLY A 75 -19.52 -3.66 3.27
CA GLY A 75 -19.76 -5.05 2.86
C GLY A 75 -18.51 -5.84 2.45
N PHE A 76 -17.31 -5.33 2.76
CA PHE A 76 -16.05 -6.03 2.54
C PHE A 76 -15.69 -6.88 3.75
N TYR A 77 -15.35 -8.15 3.50
CA TYR A 77 -14.72 -9.01 4.49
C TYR A 77 -13.22 -9.09 4.21
N VAL A 78 -12.39 -8.77 5.20
CA VAL A 78 -10.93 -8.76 5.07
C VAL A 78 -10.30 -9.66 6.12
N GLU A 79 -9.43 -10.56 5.66
CA GLU A 79 -8.59 -11.40 6.52
C GLU A 79 -7.44 -10.58 7.09
N GLN A 80 -7.24 -10.67 8.41
CA GLN A 80 -6.21 -9.91 9.14
C GLN A 80 -4.83 -10.58 9.01
N TRP A 81 -4.33 -10.66 7.77
CA TRP A 81 -3.08 -11.35 7.40
C TRP A 81 -1.83 -10.87 8.17
N TRP A 82 -1.87 -9.67 8.75
CA TRP A 82 -0.77 -9.10 9.52
C TRP A 82 -0.70 -9.61 10.96
N ILE A 83 -1.73 -10.33 11.43
CA ILE A 83 -1.77 -10.97 12.75
C ILE A 83 -1.21 -12.39 12.70
N GLU A 84 -1.11 -13.00 11.52
CA GLU A 84 -0.56 -14.36 11.36
C GLU A 84 0.93 -14.44 11.74
N GLU A 85 1.27 -15.50 12.48
CA GLU A 85 2.62 -15.88 12.93
C GLU A 85 3.44 -16.55 11.82
#